data_AF-B0ZTT7-F1
#
_entry.id   AF-B0ZTT7-F1
#
_cell.length_a   1.000
_cell.length_b   1.000
_cell.length_c   1.000
_cell.angle_alpha   90.00
_cell.angle_beta   90.00
_cell.angle_gamma   90.00
#
_symmetry.space_group_name_H-M   'P 1'
#
loop_
_entity.id
_entity.type
_entity.pdbx_description
1 polymer ?
#
loop_
_entity_poly.entity_id
_entity_poly.type
_entity_poly.pdbx_seq_one_letter_code
_entity_poly.pdbx_strand_id
1 'polypeptide(L)' 'LLGRDLVLWFDRNDQKWAAFDDLCPHRLAPLSEGRLDENGHLQCSYHGWSFGG' A
#
# COMPACT_ATOMS: atom_id res chain seq x y z
N LEU A 1 4.81 -7.47 11.94
CA LEU A 1 5.61 -6.84 13.02
C LEU A 1 4.71 -6.57 14.23
N LEU A 2 5.10 -6.99 15.45
CA LEU A 2 4.29 -6.82 16.67
C LEU A 2 2.83 -7.32 16.51
N GLY A 3 2.64 -8.44 15.79
CA GLY A 3 1.31 -9.00 15.49
C GLY A 3 0.51 -8.28 14.40
N ARG A 4 1.08 -7.27 13.73
CA ARG A 4 0.48 -6.55 12.60
C ARG A 4 1.10 -7.00 11.29
N ASP A 5 0.26 -7.32 10.31
CA ASP A 5 0.71 -7.48 8.94
C ASP A 5 0.91 -6.09 8.33
N LEU A 6 2.05 -5.89 7.66
CA LEU A 6 2.44 -4.61 7.10
C LEU A 6 2.74 -4.78 5.62
N VAL A 7 2.28 -3.81 4.82
CA VAL A 7 2.73 -3.63 3.45
C VAL A 7 3.83 -2.56 3.44
N LEU A 8 4.92 -2.82 2.72
CA LEU A 8 6.00 -1.86 2.51
C LEU A 8 6.19 -1.62 1.02
N TRP A 9 6.42 -0.37 0.65
CA TRP A 9 6.82 -0.01 -0.71
C TRP A 9 7.73 1.21 -0.69
N PHE A 10 8.43 1.43 -1.79
CA PHE A 10 9.24 2.64 -1.97
C PHE A 10 8.38 3.70 -2.66
N ASP A 11 8.05 4.77 -1.95
CA ASP A 11 7.34 5.92 -2.52
C ASP A 11 8.33 6.76 -3.33
N ARG A 12 8.05 6.88 -4.63
CA ARG A 12 8.89 7.62 -5.58
C ARG A 12 8.71 9.13 -5.48
N ASN A 13 7.61 9.61 -4.91
CA ASN A 13 7.35 11.04 -4.74
C ASN A 13 8.17 11.58 -3.57
N ASP A 14 8.18 10.86 -2.46
CA ASP A 14 8.89 11.26 -1.23
C ASP A 14 10.29 10.65 -1.09
N GLN A 15 10.72 9.80 -2.03
CA GLN A 15 12.03 9.14 -2.07
C GLN A 15 12.35 8.38 -0.76
N LYS A 16 11.35 7.69 -0.20
CA LYS A 16 11.46 6.99 1.09
C LYS A 16 10.69 5.68 1.07
N TRP A 17 11.00 4.81 2.02
CA TRP A 17 10.19 3.63 2.29
C TRP A 17 8.96 4.01 3.10
N ALA A 18 7.79 3.58 2.64
CA ALA A 18 6.52 3.69 3.33
C ALA A 18 6.13 2.33 3.93
N ALA A 19 5.35 2.37 5.00
CA ALA A 19 4.80 1.17 5.62
C ALA A 19 3.41 1.44 6.17
N PHE A 20 2.42 0.67 5.73
CA PHE A 20 1.04 0.70 6.23
C PHE A 20 0.65 -0.64 6.85
N ASP A 21 -0.45 -0.66 7.61
CA ASP A 21 -1.15 -1.91 7.86
C ASP A 21 -1.52 -2.56 6.52
N ASP A 22 -1.39 -3.87 6.43
CA ASP A 22 -1.72 -4.62 5.21
C ASP A 22 -3.23 -4.80 5.03
N LEU A 23 -3.97 -3.70 5.09
CA LEU A 23 -5.43 -3.65 5.11
C LEU A 23 -5.92 -2.39 4.38
N CYS A 24 -6.66 -2.60 3.29
CA CYS A 24 -7.33 -1.51 2.59
C CYS A 24 -8.55 -1.03 3.42
N PRO A 25 -8.66 0.27 3.77
CA PRO A 25 -9.74 0.75 4.63
C PRO A 25 -11.14 0.63 4.01
N HIS A 26 -11.25 0.39 2.70
CA HIS A 26 -12.54 0.21 2.04
C HIS A 26 -13.23 -1.11 2.43
N ARG A 27 -12.54 -2.25 2.30
CA ARG A 27 -13.10 -3.60 2.58
C ARG A 27 -12.08 -4.60 3.12
N LEU A 28 -11.00 -4.09 3.71
CA LEU A 28 -9.97 -4.87 4.41
C LEU A 28 -9.22 -5.89 3.53
N ALA A 29 -9.21 -5.68 2.22
CA ALA A 29 -8.36 -6.46 1.32
C ALA A 29 -6.88 -6.20 1.65
N PRO A 30 -6.01 -7.23 1.59
CA PRO A 30 -4.58 -7.04 1.78
C PRO A 30 -4.03 -6.10 0.70
N LEU A 31 -3.34 -5.06 1.12
CA LEU A 31 -2.70 -4.10 0.21
C LEU A 31 -1.45 -4.68 -0.45
N SER A 32 -0.83 -5.68 0.17
CA SER A 32 0.33 -6.43 -0.33
C SER A 32 0.03 -7.23 -1.59
N GLU A 33 -1.23 -7.58 -1.84
CA GLU A 33 -1.70 -8.16 -3.12
C GLU A 33 -1.91 -7.11 -4.22
N GLY A 34 -1.72 -5.83 -3.90
CA GLY A 34 -1.81 -4.70 -4.82
C GLY A 34 -0.60 -4.57 -5.75
N ARG A 35 -0.44 -3.37 -6.30
CA ARG A 35 0.67 -3.00 -7.19
C ARG A 35 1.03 -1.54 -7.00
N LEU A 36 2.18 -1.11 -7.50
CA LEU A 36 2.44 0.32 -7.68
C LEU A 36 1.76 0.80 -8.96
N ASP A 37 1.05 1.93 -8.88
CA ASP A 37 0.52 2.59 -10.06
C ASP A 37 1.60 3.40 -10.80
N GLU A 38 1.22 4.05 -11.90
CA GLU A 38 2.13 4.83 -12.75
C GLU A 38 2.79 6.01 -12.02
N ASN A 39 2.16 6.51 -10.94
CA ASN A 39 2.67 7.59 -10.11
C ASN A 39 3.51 7.06 -8.92
N GLY A 40 3.69 5.74 -8.82
CA GLY A 40 4.43 5.10 -7.73
C GLY A 40 3.64 4.98 -6.42
N HIS A 41 2.33 5.22 -6.43
CA HIS A 41 1.48 4.99 -5.26
C HIS A 41 1.11 3.52 -5.14
N LEU A 42 0.88 3.06 -3.91
CA LEU A 42 0.37 1.72 -3.64
C LEU A 42 -1.11 1.63 -4.00
N GLN A 43 -1.45 0.80 -4.98
CA GLN A 43 -2.81 0.59 -5.48
C GLN A 43 -3.36 -0.76 -5.04
N CYS A 44 -4.51 -0.74 -4.36
CA CYS A 44 -5.23 -1.93 -3.92
C CYS A 44 -5.74 -2.77 -5.10
N SER A 45 -5.55 -4.09 -5.03
CA SER A 45 -5.99 -5.05 -6.06
C SER A 45 -7.51 -5.15 -6.24
N TYR A 46 -8.29 -4.82 -5.20
CA TYR A 46 -9.73 -5.03 -5.22
C TYR A 46 -10.49 -3.98 -6.05
N HIS A 47 -10.34 -2.70 -5.72
CA HIS A 47 -11.09 -1.60 -6.38
C HIS A 47 -10.20 -0.44 -6.84
N GLY A 48 -8.87 -0.63 -6.87
CA GLY A 48 -7.94 0.33 -7.45
C GLY A 48 -7.74 1.62 -6.67
N TRP A 49 -8.13 1.69 -5.40
CA TRP A 49 -7.77 2.82 -4.53
C TRP A 49 -6.25 2.89 -4.40
N SER A 50 -5.70 4.09 -4.65
CA SER A 50 -4.27 4.36 -4.57
C SER A 50 -3.94 5.18 -3.33
N PHE A 51 -2.79 4.89 -2.71
CA PHE A 51 -2.31 5.54 -1.51
C PHE A 51 -0.85 5.99 -1.69
N GLY A 52 -0.56 7.25 -1.35
CA GLY A 52 0.82 7.74 -1.18
C GLY A 52 1.32 7.47 0.24
N GLY A 53 2.64 7.60 0.47
CA GLY A 53 3.27 7.20 1.73
C GLY A 53 4.65 7.77 1.95
#